data_AF-A0AAW9EEF2-F1
#
_entry.id   AF-A0AAW9EEF2-F1
#
_cell.length_a   1.000
_cell.length_b   1.000
_cell.length_c   1.000
_cell.angle_alpha   90.00
_cell.angle_beta   90.00
_cell.angle_gamma   90.00
#
_symmetry.space_group_name_H-M   'P 1'
#
loop_
_entity.id
_entity.type
_entity.pdbx_description
1 polymer ?
#
loop_
_entity_poly.entity_id
_entity_poly.type
_entity_poly.pdbx_seq_one_letter_code
_entity_poly.pdbx_strand_id
1 'polypeptide(L)'
;RYGDKALAGIHHGMSHMRQGNGNGMMGGGMNCGHGSADVDIYNANSINGIPFSMTEPAFDVKQGVYERWLVSGRGDMMLHPFHVHGTQ
;
A
#
# COMPACT_ATOMS: atom_id res chain seq x y z
N ARG A 1 -21.26 -2.99 -12.14
CA ARG A 1 -20.82 -3.32 -13.52
C ARG A 1 -19.64 -2.42 -13.93
N TYR A 2 -18.53 -2.44 -13.18
CA TYR A 2 -17.27 -1.75 -13.52
C TYR A 2 -16.02 -2.46 -12.96
N GLY A 3 -16.15 -3.59 -12.24
CA GLY A 3 -15.01 -4.32 -11.68
C GLY A 3 -14.19 -5.07 -12.74
N ASP A 4 -14.86 -5.71 -13.69
CA ASP A 4 -14.18 -6.55 -14.70
C ASP A 4 -13.26 -5.75 -15.63
N LYS A 5 -13.55 -4.45 -15.85
CA LYS A 5 -12.71 -3.57 -16.68
C LYS A 5 -11.48 -3.03 -15.96
N ALA A 6 -11.46 -3.03 -14.62
CA ALA A 6 -10.27 -2.63 -13.85
C ALA A 6 -9.21 -3.75 -13.82
N LEU A 7 -9.61 -5.02 -13.89
CA LEU A 7 -8.69 -6.17 -13.95
C LEU A 7 -8.16 -6.48 -15.37
N ALA A 8 -8.82 -6.00 -16.43
CA ALA A 8 -8.41 -6.29 -17.80
C ALA A 8 -7.00 -5.74 -18.18
N GLY A 9 -6.53 -4.70 -17.48
CA GLY A 9 -5.19 -4.13 -17.68
C GLY A 9 -4.06 -4.89 -16.97
N ILE A 10 -4.38 -5.76 -16.00
CA ILE A 10 -3.39 -6.51 -15.21
C ILE A 10 -2.96 -7.80 -15.95
N HIS A 11 -3.75 -8.24 -16.94
CA HIS A 11 -3.55 -9.53 -17.62
C HIS A 11 -2.65 -9.47 -18.87
N HIS A 12 -2.02 -8.33 -19.18
CA HIS A 12 -1.11 -8.22 -20.34
C HIS A 12 0.39 -8.25 -19.99
N GLY A 13 0.77 -8.44 -18.73
CA GLY A 13 2.19 -8.46 -18.30
C GLY A 13 2.82 -9.84 -18.06
N MET A 14 2.03 -10.93 -18.02
CA MET A 14 2.51 -12.24 -17.54
C MET A 14 2.73 -13.31 -18.64
N SER A 15 2.66 -12.96 -19.93
CA SER A 15 2.69 -13.94 -21.04
C SER A 15 4.02 -14.03 -21.80
N HIS A 16 5.17 -13.64 -21.20
CA HIS A 16 6.46 -13.68 -21.89
C HIS A 16 7.58 -14.53 -21.25
N MET A 17 7.31 -15.36 -20.24
CA MET A 17 8.31 -16.33 -19.72
C MET A 17 7.99 -17.78 -20.10
N ARG A 18 7.77 -18.05 -21.39
CA ARG A 18 7.68 -19.45 -21.86
C ARG A 18 8.33 -19.68 -23.22
N GLN A 19 9.58 -19.26 -23.40
CA GLN A 19 10.42 -19.84 -24.44
C GLN A 19 11.91 -19.56 -24.18
N GLY A 20 12.71 -20.61 -23.98
CA GLY A 20 14.15 -20.46 -23.77
C GLY A 20 14.85 -21.77 -23.43
N ASN A 21 14.70 -22.78 -24.28
CA ASN A 21 15.58 -23.93 -24.28
C ASN A 21 16.89 -23.53 -24.98
N GLY A 22 17.95 -23.26 -24.22
CA GLY A 22 19.24 -22.81 -24.75
C GLY A 22 20.38 -23.08 -23.78
N ASN A 23 21.12 -24.16 -24.03
CA ASN A 23 22.43 -24.46 -23.47
C ASN A 23 23.36 -23.23 -23.51
N GLY A 24 24.06 -22.95 -22.40
CA GLY A 24 25.34 -22.24 -22.49
C GLY A 24 25.72 -21.35 -21.31
N MET A 25 26.79 -21.76 -20.63
CA MET A 25 27.83 -20.89 -20.04
C MET A 25 27.62 -20.34 -18.62
N MET A 26 28.24 -21.08 -17.69
CA MET A 26 28.90 -20.68 -16.46
C MET A 26 29.30 -19.19 -16.37
N GLY A 27 29.00 -18.54 -15.24
CA GLY A 27 29.80 -17.42 -14.75
C GLY A 27 29.04 -16.34 -13.97
N GLY A 28 29.30 -16.29 -12.65
CA GLY A 28 29.16 -15.06 -11.86
C GLY A 28 27.79 -14.79 -11.25
N GLY A 29 27.51 -15.41 -10.11
CA GLY A 29 26.34 -15.12 -9.29
C GLY A 29 26.31 -13.67 -8.81
N MET A 30 25.54 -12.83 -9.51
CA MET A 30 24.95 -11.63 -8.93
C MET A 30 23.69 -12.07 -8.19
N ASN A 31 23.86 -12.40 -6.91
CA ASN A 31 22.77 -12.61 -5.97
C ASN A 31 22.06 -11.26 -5.74
N CYS A 32 21.24 -10.83 -6.70
CA CYS A 32 20.22 -9.84 -6.45
C CYS A 32 19.22 -10.54 -5.52
N GLY A 33 19.39 -10.34 -4.22
CA GLY A 33 18.59 -10.98 -3.18
C GLY A 33 17.11 -10.77 -3.44
N HIS A 34 16.47 -11.78 -4.04
CA HIS A 34 15.01 -11.87 -4.10
C HIS A 34 14.56 -12.37 -2.73
N GLY A 35 14.68 -11.50 -1.74
CA GLY A 35 13.97 -11.65 -0.48
C GLY A 35 12.51 -11.34 -0.77
N SER A 36 11.76 -12.33 -1.27
CA SER A 36 10.31 -12.29 -1.29
C SER A 36 9.78 -12.45 0.13
N ALA A 37 10.09 -11.49 0.99
CA ALA A 37 9.18 -11.23 2.10
C ALA A 37 7.95 -10.62 1.44
N ASP A 38 6.83 -11.33 1.48
CA ASP A 38 5.56 -10.81 1.01
C ASP A 38 5.31 -9.47 1.71
N VAL A 39 5.25 -8.39 0.94
CA VAL A 39 4.97 -7.06 1.47
C VAL A 39 3.50 -7.05 1.89
N ASP A 40 3.23 -6.79 3.17
CA ASP A 40 1.86 -6.63 3.67
C ASP A 40 1.28 -5.29 3.18
N ILE A 41 0.64 -5.32 2.02
CA ILE A 41 -0.01 -4.16 1.43
C ILE A 41 -1.32 -3.78 2.14
N TYR A 42 -1.91 -4.69 2.94
CA TYR A 42 -3.17 -4.44 3.62
C TYR A 42 -3.00 -3.45 4.78
N ASN A 43 -1.81 -3.40 5.37
CA ASN A 43 -1.46 -2.49 6.48
C ASN A 43 -0.38 -1.47 6.12
N ALA A 44 -0.09 -1.26 4.83
CA ALA A 44 0.99 -0.38 4.38
C ALA A 44 0.69 1.12 4.57
N ASN A 45 -0.58 1.52 4.57
CA ASN A 45 -1.00 2.89 4.86
C ASN A 45 -1.16 3.09 6.37
N SER A 46 -0.72 4.24 6.86
CA SER A 46 -0.77 4.54 8.30
C SER A 46 -1.03 6.00 8.59
N ILE A 47 -1.50 6.28 9.81
CA ILE A 47 -1.57 7.62 10.39
C ILE A 47 -0.60 7.63 11.57
N ASN A 48 0.29 8.62 11.61
CA ASN A 48 1.36 8.70 12.62
C ASN A 48 2.24 7.44 12.69
N GLY A 49 2.41 6.73 11.57
CA GLY A 49 3.22 5.50 11.48
C GLY A 49 2.53 4.23 11.98
N ILE A 50 1.25 4.30 12.38
CA ILE A 50 0.49 3.16 12.90
C ILE A 50 -0.65 2.81 11.92
N PRO A 51 -0.73 1.56 11.43
CA PRO A 51 -1.89 1.07 10.68
C PRO A 51 -3.16 1.11 11.54
N PHE A 52 -4.33 1.11 10.90
CA PHE A 52 -5.58 1.13 11.63
C PHE A 52 -5.77 -0.11 12.52
N SER A 53 -6.26 0.11 13.75
CA SER A 53 -6.70 -0.95 14.68
C SER A 53 -8.17 -0.75 15.04
N MET A 54 -8.96 -1.83 14.98
CA MET A 54 -10.36 -1.81 15.44
C MET A 54 -10.49 -1.96 16.96
N THR A 55 -9.45 -2.43 17.63
CA THR A 55 -9.49 -2.75 19.08
C THR A 55 -8.84 -1.68 19.94
N GLU A 56 -8.02 -0.81 19.34
CA GLU A 56 -7.25 0.20 20.04
C GLU A 56 -7.50 1.59 19.44
N PRO A 57 -8.14 2.50 20.18
CA PRO A 57 -8.25 3.90 19.79
C PRO A 57 -6.88 4.58 19.80
N ALA A 58 -6.62 5.47 18.82
CA ALA A 58 -5.34 6.17 18.73
C ALA A 58 -5.15 7.25 19.82
N PHE A 59 -6.24 7.90 20.25
CA PHE A 59 -6.25 8.93 21.29
C PHE A 59 -7.68 9.22 21.78
N ASP A 60 -7.79 9.77 22.99
CA ASP A 60 -9.03 10.29 23.55
C ASP A 60 -9.20 11.78 23.22
N VAL A 61 -10.45 12.21 23.01
CA VAL A 61 -10.81 13.60 22.65
C VAL A 61 -11.77 14.18 23.68
N LYS A 62 -11.69 15.50 23.94
CA LYS A 62 -12.56 16.14 24.93
C LYS A 62 -13.90 16.55 24.32
N GLN A 63 -14.99 16.13 24.95
CA GLN A 63 -16.33 16.55 24.53
C GLN A 63 -16.57 18.04 24.83
N GLY A 64 -17.15 18.77 23.87
CA GLY A 64 -17.55 20.17 24.03
C GLY A 64 -16.40 21.19 24.03
N VAL A 65 -15.18 20.77 23.70
CA VAL A 65 -14.01 21.63 23.61
C VAL A 65 -13.55 21.71 22.16
N TYR A 66 -13.28 22.93 21.68
CA TYR A 66 -12.66 23.11 20.38
C TYR A 66 -11.20 22.65 20.41
N GLU A 67 -10.86 21.77 19.48
CA GLU A 67 -9.49 21.35 19.22
C GLU A 67 -9.09 21.71 17.79
N ARG A 68 -7.80 21.94 17.56
CA ARG A 68 -7.25 22.17 16.22
C ARG A 68 -6.36 21.00 15.83
N TRP A 69 -6.82 20.20 14.89
CA TRP A 69 -6.07 19.06 14.39
C TRP A 69 -5.32 19.45 13.11
N LEU A 70 -4.03 19.11 13.05
CA LEU A 70 -3.20 19.32 11.87
C LEU A 70 -3.01 17.97 11.16
N VAL A 71 -3.65 17.82 10.01
CA VAL A 71 -3.52 16.63 9.17
C VAL A 71 -2.52 16.91 8.05
N SER A 72 -1.53 16.04 7.87
CA SER A 72 -0.45 16.21 6.89
C SER A 72 -0.32 14.97 6.00
N GLY A 73 -0.48 15.15 4.69
CA GLY A 73 -0.13 14.15 3.67
C GLY A 73 1.32 14.26 3.17
N ARG A 74 2.17 15.08 3.81
CA ARG A 74 3.60 15.16 3.43
C ARG A 74 4.23 13.77 3.56
N GLY A 75 4.79 13.29 2.45
CA GLY A 75 5.37 11.95 2.33
C GLY A 75 5.05 11.33 0.98
N ASP A 76 3.92 11.71 0.38
CA ASP A 76 3.52 11.32 -0.96
C ASP A 76 2.75 12.45 -1.68
N MET A 77 2.24 12.14 -2.87
CA MET A 77 1.52 13.08 -3.75
C MET A 77 0.08 12.63 -4.03
N MET A 78 -0.43 11.67 -3.26
CA MET A 78 -1.78 11.16 -3.47
C MET A 78 -2.83 12.11 -2.91
N LEU A 79 -4.03 12.05 -3.47
CA LEU A 79 -5.18 12.74 -2.91
C LEU A 79 -5.71 11.95 -1.72
N HIS A 80 -5.77 12.59 -0.56
CA HIS A 80 -6.31 12.01 0.68
C HIS A 80 -7.50 12.85 1.18
N PRO A 81 -8.74 12.59 0.72
CA PRO A 81 -9.91 13.23 1.28
C PRO A 81 -10.11 12.73 2.72
N PHE A 82 -9.79 13.58 3.70
CA PHE A 82 -9.86 13.21 5.10
C PHE A 82 -11.23 13.55 5.68
N HIS A 83 -11.81 12.60 6.44
CA HIS A 83 -13.13 12.74 7.05
C HIS A 83 -13.06 12.38 8.53
N VAL A 84 -13.73 13.17 9.37
CA VAL A 84 -13.83 12.97 10.82
C VAL A 84 -15.30 12.72 11.17
N HIS A 85 -15.58 11.62 11.86
CA HIS A 85 -16.93 11.29 12.31
C HIS A 85 -17.35 12.15 13.52
N GLY A 86 -18.67 12.33 13.72
CA GLY A 86 -19.21 12.95 14.94
C GLY A 86 -19.05 14.46 15.06
N THR A 87 -18.52 15.13 14.03
CA THR A 87 -18.42 16.60 13.91
C THR A 87 -18.83 17.03 12.50
N GLN A 88 -19.00 18.34 12.30
CA GLN A 88 -19.19 18.97 10.99
C GLN A 88 -18.08 20.00 10.73
#